data_AF-A0A7X7CC50-F1
#
_entry.id   AF-A0A7X7CC50-F1
#
_cell.length_a   1.000
_cell.length_b   1.000
_cell.length_c   1.000
_cell.angle_alpha   90.00
_cell.angle_beta   90.00
_cell.angle_gamma   90.00
#
_symmetry.space_group_name_H-M   'P 1'
#
loop_
_entity.id
_entity.type
_entity.pdbx_description
1 polymer ?
#
loop_
_entity_poly.entity_id
_entity_poly.type
_entity_poly.pdbx_seq_one_letter_code
_entity_poly.pdbx_strand_id
1 'polypeptide(L)' 'MARVTVIGSINQDITVTTERFPGPGETLLGKDVSYRLGGKGAN' A
#
# COMPACT_ATOMS: atom_id res chain seq x y z
N MET A 1 -1.96 33.44 -3.75
CA MET A 1 -1.57 32.08 -3.32
C MET A 1 -0.27 31.69 -4.02
N ALA A 2 0.63 30.98 -3.35
CA ALA A 2 1.86 30.45 -3.95
C ALA A 2 1.60 29.10 -4.65
N ARG A 3 2.37 28.79 -5.70
CA ARG A 3 2.29 27.52 -6.44
C ARG A 3 3.32 26.52 -5.89
N VAL A 4 2.89 25.27 -5.69
CA VAL A 4 3.75 24.16 -5.25
C VAL A 4 3.81 23.10 -6.35
N THR A 5 5.00 22.53 -6.55
CA THR A 5 5.23 21.37 -7.42
C THR A 5 5.78 20.23 -6.56
N VAL A 6 5.11 19.08 -6.60
CA VAL A 6 5.57 17.85 -5.95
C VAL A 6 6.17 16.93 -7.00
N ILE A 7 7.38 16.45 -6.76
CA ILE A 7 8.03 15.41 -7.58
C ILE A 7 8.23 14.21 -6.66
N GLY A 8 7.47 13.14 -6.91
CA GLY A 8 7.49 11.97 -6.04
C GLY A 8 6.80 10.77 -6.65
N SER A 9 6.72 9.69 -5.87
CA SER A 9 6.19 8.41 -6.32
C SER A 9 4.66 8.37 -6.33
N ILE A 10 4.14 7.56 -7.26
CA ILE A 10 2.75 7.15 -7.34
C ILE A 10 2.70 5.61 -7.38
N ASN A 11 1.82 5.03 -6.59
CA ASN A 11 1.68 3.58 -6.45
C ASN A 11 0.21 3.16 -6.56
N GLN A 12 0.01 1.89 -6.93
CA GLN A 12 -1.21 1.16 -6.59
C GLN A 12 -0.90 0.27 -5.39
N ASP A 13 -1.43 0.65 -4.24
CA ASP A 13 -1.25 -0.09 -3.00
C ASP A 13 -2.25 -1.26 -2.99
N ILE A 14 -1.73 -2.49 -2.95
CA ILE A 14 -2.50 -3.73 -2.80
C ILE A 14 -2.27 -4.21 -1.38
N THR A 15 -3.32 -4.16 -0.56
CA THR A 15 -3.23 -4.55 0.86
C THR A 15 -4.04 -5.81 1.10
N VAL A 16 -3.39 -6.85 1.62
CA VAL A 16 -4.03 -8.09 2.07
C VAL A 16 -4.06 -8.10 3.59
N THR A 17 -5.25 -8.28 4.17
CA THR A 17 -5.40 -8.40 5.62
C THR A 17 -5.33 -9.88 6.01
N THR A 18 -4.45 -10.22 6.96
CA THR A 18 -4.32 -11.56 7.54
C THR A 18 -4.48 -11.49 9.05
N GLU A 19 -4.52 -12.64 9.73
CA GLU A 19 -4.59 -12.67 11.20
C GLU A 19 -3.32 -12.13 11.90
N ARG A 20 -2.16 -12.26 11.24
CA ARG A 20 -0.85 -11.79 11.69
C ARG A 20 0.13 -11.77 10.51
N PHE A 21 1.35 -11.28 10.74
CA PHE A 21 2.44 -11.43 9.77
C PHE A 21 2.89 -12.89 9.62
N PRO A 22 3.18 -13.35 8.39
CA PRO A 22 3.69 -14.69 8.16
C PRO A 22 5.12 -14.84 8.70
N GLY A 23 5.43 -16.02 9.23
CA GLY A 23 6.80 -16.41 9.52
C GLY A 23 7.59 -16.77 8.25
N PRO A 24 8.92 -16.94 8.34
CA PRO A 24 9.72 -17.38 7.20
C PRO A 24 9.25 -18.74 6.65
N GLY A 25 8.93 -18.78 5.35
CA GLY A 25 8.47 -19.99 4.66
C GLY A 25 7.01 -20.37 4.89
N GLU A 26 6.27 -19.59 5.67
CA GLU A 26 4.84 -19.84 5.95
C GLU A 26 3.93 -19.21 4.89
N THR A 27 2.84 -19.90 4.58
CA THR A 27 1.72 -19.38 3.77
C THR A 27 0.49 -19.22 4.64
N LEU A 28 -0.10 -18.02 4.66
CA LEU A 28 -1.35 -17.71 5.38
C LEU A 28 -2.50 -17.42 4.42
N LEU A 29 -3.72 -17.74 4.84
CA LEU A 29 -4.92 -17.34 4.13
C LEU A 29 -5.25 -15.86 4.40
N GLY A 30 -5.41 -15.08 3.34
CA GLY A 30 -5.92 -13.71 3.41
C GLY A 30 -7.41 -13.68 3.79
N LYS A 31 -7.80 -12.72 4.62
CA LYS A 31 -9.19 -12.48 5.01
C LYS A 31 -9.88 -11.48 4.09
N ASP A 32 -9.13 -10.51 3.58
CA ASP A 32 -9.62 -9.44 2.69
C ASP A 32 -8.49 -8.91 1.79
N VAL A 33 -8.86 -8.34 0.64
CA VAL A 33 -7.95 -7.63 -0.26
C VAL A 33 -8.53 -6.27 -0.65
N SER A 34 -7.73 -5.22 -0.52
CA SER A 34 -8.11 -3.87 -0.95
C SER A 34 -7.08 -3.28 -1.92
N TYR A 35 -7.60 -2.52 -2.87
CA TYR A 35 -6.82 -1.79 -3.88
C TYR A 35 -7.03 -0.30 -3.66
N ARG A 36 -5.94 0.45 -3.49
CA ARG A 36 -5.98 1.91 -3.31
C ARG A 36 -4.90 2.59 -4.13
N LEU A 37 -5.13 3.86 -4.46
CA LEU A 37 -4.06 4.72 -4.95
C LEU A 37 -3.22 5.17 -3.76
N GLY A 38 -1.90 5.20 -3.96
CA GLY A 38 -0.94 5.57 -2.93
C GLY A 38 0.34 6.15 -3.52
N GLY A 39 1.41 6.08 -2.73
CA GLY A 39 2.70 6.68 -3.04
C GLY A 39 2.89 8.03 -2.36
N LYS A 40 4.09 8.29 -1.84
CA LYS A 40 4.36 9.48 -1.01
C LYS A 40 4.24 10.78 -1.80
N GLY A 41 4.43 10.74 -3.12
CA GLY A 41 4.29 11.92 -3.97
C GLY A 41 2.84 12.20 -4.36
N ALA A 42 1.99 11.18 -4.40
CA ALA A 42 0.59 11.29 -4.77
C ALA A 42 -0.34 11.54 -3.56
N ASN A 43 0.04 11.05 -2.38
CA ASN A 43 -0.65 11.30 -1.10
C ASN A 43 -0.30 12.67 -0.52
#